data_AF-A0A0V1HW86-F1
#
_entry.id   AF-A0A0V1HW86-F1
#
_cell.length_a   1.000
_cell.length_b   1.000
_cell.length_c   1.000
_cell.angle_alpha   90.00
_cell.angle_beta   90.00
_cell.angle_gamma   90.00
#
_symmetry.space_group_name_H-M   'P 1'
#
loop_
_entity.id
_entity.type
_entity.pdbx_description
1 polymer ?
#
loop_
_entity_poly.entity_id
_entity_poly.type
_entity_poly.pdbx_seq_one_letter_code
_entity_poly.pdbx_strand_id
1 'polypeptide(L)' 'MEYGTEGSSVQFIFFNKNCPIAVCEKPCTSFQMFRNCPYCDCDGFIYREPCISMEDCRFGGVCEYYICRYTSINALF' A
#
# COMPACT_ATOMS: atom_id res chain seq x y z
N MET A 1 7.24 11.70 -11.16
CA MET A 1 7.24 10.71 -10.07
C MET A 1 7.52 11.48 -8.81
N GLU A 2 6.53 11.70 -7.96
CA GLU A 2 6.66 12.52 -6.76
C GLU A 2 6.76 11.59 -5.55
N TYR A 3 7.87 11.71 -4.81
CA TYR A 3 8.14 10.94 -3.60
C TYR A 3 7.99 11.90 -2.42
N GLY A 4 6.94 11.75 -1.62
CA GLY A 4 6.73 12.53 -0.39
C GLY A 4 7.26 11.76 0.81
N THR A 5 8.18 12.36 1.57
CA THR A 5 8.71 11.80 2.83
C THR A 5 8.47 12.79 3.96
N GLU A 6 7.47 12.55 4.81
CA GLU A 6 7.36 13.20 6.11
C GLU A 6 6.91 12.21 7.19
N GLY A 7 7.83 11.88 8.09
CA GLY A 7 7.58 11.60 9.52
C GLY A 7 6.50 10.60 9.93
N SER A 8 6.65 9.31 9.60
CA SER A 8 6.31 8.11 10.42
C SER A 8 6.18 6.91 9.48
N SER A 9 7.12 5.95 9.58
CA SER A 9 7.22 4.60 8.95
C SER A 9 6.91 4.41 7.44
N VAL A 10 5.96 5.13 6.85
CA VAL A 10 5.60 5.17 5.44
C VAL A 10 6.65 5.95 4.64
N GLN A 11 7.23 5.36 3.60
CA GLN A 11 8.33 6.01 2.86
C GLN A 11 8.14 6.14 1.36
N PHE A 12 7.17 5.45 0.76
CA PHE A 12 6.98 5.52 -0.69
C PHE A 12 5.52 5.34 -1.06
N ILE A 13 4.98 6.29 -1.82
CA ILE A 13 3.62 6.26 -2.35
C ILE A 13 3.70 6.28 -3.87
N PHE A 14 3.10 5.29 -4.52
CA PHE A 14 3.05 5.20 -5.98
C PHE A 14 1.63 5.42 -6.48
N PHE A 15 1.51 6.32 -7.46
CA PHE A 15 0.26 6.67 -8.12
C PHE A 15 0.37 6.37 -9.62
N ASN A 16 -0.61 5.64 -10.15
CA ASN A 16 -0.85 5.50 -11.57
C ASN A 16 -2.34 5.76 -11.83
N LYS A 17 -2.69 6.53 -12.87
CA LYS A 17 -4.02 7.14 -13.07
C LYS A 17 -5.19 6.14 -13.15
N ASN A 18 -4.92 4.84 -13.23
CA ASN A 18 -5.91 3.78 -13.34
C ASN A 18 -5.70 2.67 -12.29
N CYS A 19 -4.84 2.91 -11.31
CA CYS A 19 -4.43 1.92 -10.34
C CYS A 19 -4.60 2.43 -8.91
N PRO A 20 -4.98 1.55 -7.98
CA PRO A 20 -5.04 1.95 -6.59
C PRO A 20 -3.63 2.19 -6.07
N ILE A 21 -3.54 3.06 -5.07
CA ILE A 21 -2.29 3.55 -4.50
C ILE A 21 -1.50 2.37 -3.93
N ALA A 22 -0.20 2.34 -4.18
CA ALA A 22 0.71 1.44 -3.48
C ALA A 22 1.52 2.23 -2.47
N VAL A 23 1.55 1.74 -1.23
CA VAL A 23 2.28 2.38 -0.14
C VAL A 23 3.22 1.34 0.46
N CYS A 24 4.49 1.68 0.63
CA CYS A 24 5.47 0.81 1.27
C CYS A 24 5.99 1.38 2.58
N GLU A 25 6.09 0.50 3.58
CA GLU A 25 6.84 0.72 4.81
C GLU A 25 8.28 0.21 4.64
N LYS A 26 9.26 0.82 5.33
CA LYS A 26 10.62 0.24 5.40
C LYS A 26 10.62 -1.02 6.27
N PRO A 27 11.36 -2.08 5.90
CA PRO A 27 12.33 -2.18 4.80
C PRO A 27 11.75 -2.66 3.46
N CYS A 28 10.44 -2.86 3.38
CA CYS A 28 9.77 -3.41 2.22
C CYS A 28 9.65 -2.39 1.09
N THR A 29 10.76 -2.03 0.45
CA THR A 29 10.79 -1.13 -0.71
C THR A 29 10.56 -1.86 -2.04
N SER A 30 10.10 -3.11 -2.00
CA SER A 30 9.92 -3.96 -3.18
C SER A 30 8.52 -3.77 -3.78
N PHE A 31 8.41 -2.80 -4.67
CA PHE A 31 7.21 -2.63 -5.48
C PHE A 31 7.11 -3.75 -6.52
N GLN A 32 5.94 -4.38 -6.56
CA GLN A 32 5.56 -5.36 -7.56
C GLN A 32 4.49 -4.78 -8.49
N MET A 33 4.31 -5.39 -9.65
CA MET A 33 3.28 -4.99 -10.61
C MET A 33 2.28 -6.12 -10.82
N PHE A 34 1.00 -5.81 -10.63
CA PHE A 34 -0.10 -6.70 -10.98
C PHE A 34 -1.03 -5.97 -11.94
N ARG A 35 -1.26 -6.55 -13.14
CA ARG A 35 -2.11 -5.93 -14.19
C ARG A 35 -1.76 -4.47 -14.48
N ASN A 36 -0.47 -4.15 -14.54
CA ASN A 36 0.04 -2.79 -14.77
C ASN A 36 -0.19 -1.81 -13.60
N CYS A 37 -0.60 -2.32 -12.43
CA CYS A 37 -0.77 -1.55 -11.21
C CYS A 37 0.32 -1.87 -10.18
N PRO A 38 1.00 -0.85 -9.64
CA PRO A 38 1.96 -1.07 -8.58
C PRO A 38 1.23 -1.52 -7.31
N TYR A 39 1.88 -2.38 -6.55
CA TYR A 39 1.52 -2.69 -5.17
C TYR A 39 2.80 -2.95 -4.36
N CYS A 40 2.73 -2.77 -3.05
CA CYS A 40 3.83 -3.10 -2.17
C CYS A 40 3.63 -4.51 -1.63
N ASP A 41 4.57 -5.41 -1.85
CA ASP A 41 4.62 -6.72 -1.19
C ASP A 41 5.71 -6.71 -0.12
N CYS A 42 5.35 -7.16 1.08
CA CYS A 42 6.19 -7.12 2.25
C CYS A 42 5.92 -8.37 3.08
N ASP A 43 6.79 -9.38 2.94
CA ASP A 43 6.70 -10.66 3.63
C ASP A 43 5.32 -11.34 3.50
N GLY A 44 4.72 -11.28 2.30
CA GLY A 44 3.41 -11.87 2.01
C GLY A 44 2.21 -10.99 2.39
N PHE A 45 2.45 -9.76 2.84
CA PHE A 45 1.42 -8.75 3.05
C PHE A 45 1.46 -7.69 1.96
N ILE A 46 0.28 -7.26 1.53
CA ILE A 46 0.10 -6.21 0.55
C ILE A 46 -0.23 -4.91 1.28
N TYR A 47 0.51 -3.85 1.01
CA TYR A 47 0.28 -2.53 1.61
C TYR A 47 -0.25 -1.55 0.55
N ARG A 48 -1.40 -0.92 0.84
CA ARG A 48 -2.11 0.00 -0.09
C ARG A 48 -2.52 1.31 0.56
N GLU A 49 -3.69 1.86 0.26
CA GLU A 49 -4.09 3.22 0.58
C GLU A 49 -3.82 3.62 2.04
N PRO A 50 -3.55 4.91 2.31
CA PRO A 50 -3.42 5.39 3.69
C PRO A 50 -4.74 5.20 4.44
N CYS A 51 -4.66 5.01 5.75
CA CYS A 51 -5.81 4.83 6.63
C CYS A 51 -5.65 5.56 7.95
N ILE A 52 -6.78 5.88 8.58
CA ILE A 52 -6.86 6.40 9.95
C ILE A 52 -7.54 5.37 10.86
N SER A 53 -8.41 4.55 10.28
CA SER A 53 -9.24 3.54 10.92
C SER A 53 -9.39 2.31 10.01
N MET A 54 -9.91 1.20 10.55
CA MET A 54 -10.14 -0.01 9.76
C MET A 54 -11.19 0.17 8.67
N GLU A 55 -12.08 1.16 8.80
CA GLU A 55 -13.14 1.44 7.83
C GLU A 55 -12.61 2.10 6.55
N ASP A 56 -11.43 2.71 6.62
CA ASP A 56 -10.74 3.28 5.45
C ASP A 56 -10.19 2.18 4.53
N CYS A 57 -9.96 0.98 5.09
CA CYS A 57 -9.41 -0.15 4.35
C CYS A 57 -10.49 -0.93 3.62
N ARG A 58 -10.31 -1.07 2.31
CA ARG A 58 -11.20 -1.85 1.47
C ARG A 58 -11.04 -3.34 1.76
N PHE A 59 -11.92 -4.17 1.22
CA PHE A 59 -11.76 -5.63 1.15
C PHE A 59 -11.30 -6.34 2.45
N GLY A 60 -11.69 -5.83 3.63
CA GLY A 60 -11.29 -6.40 4.91
C GLY A 60 -9.81 -6.20 5.27
N GLY A 61 -9.16 -5.17 4.72
CA GLY A 61 -7.82 -4.77 5.12
C GLY A 61 -7.76 -4.28 6.58
N VAL A 62 -6.57 -4.36 7.17
CA VAL A 62 -6.29 -3.89 8.52
C VAL A 62 -5.52 -2.59 8.42
N CYS A 63 -5.95 -1.56 9.16
CA CYS A 63 -5.19 -0.33 9.25
C CYS A 63 -4.02 -0.51 10.22
N GLU A 64 -2.80 -0.54 9.68
CA GLU A 64 -1.56 -0.75 10.44
C GLU A 64 -0.56 0.35 10.06
N TYR A 65 -0.02 1.07 11.04
CA TYR A 65 0.91 2.20 10.82
C TYR A 65 0.41 3.25 9.81
N TYR A 66 -0.89 3.55 9.84
CA TYR A 66 -1.56 4.47 8.89
C TYR A 66 -1.57 3.99 7.43
N ILE A 67 -1.32 2.70 7.19
CA ILE A 67 -1.39 2.05 5.89
C ILE A 67 -2.36 0.87 5.95
N CYS A 68 -3.22 0.72 4.94
CA CYS A 68 -4.01 -0.48 4.81
C CYS A 68 -3.14 -1.68 4.42
N ARG A 69 -3.08 -2.66 5.31
CA ARG A 69 -2.42 -3.94 5.12
C ARG A 69 -3.42 -5.04 4.79
N TYR A 70 -3.07 -5.87 3.84
CA TYR A 70 -3.91 -6.94 3.31
C TYR A 70 -3.13 -8.25 3.24
N THR A 71 -3.81 -9.37 3.47
CA THR A 71 -3.21 -10.72 3.47
C THR A 71 -3.45 -11.51 2.17
N SER A 72 -4.16 -10.94 1.19
CA SER A 72 -4.60 -11.62 -0.03
C SER A 72 -4.52 -10.71 -1.26
N ILE A 73 -4.28 -11.33 -2.43
CA ILE A 73 -4.30 -10.65 -3.74
C ILE A 73 -5.63 -9.97 -4.06
N ASN A 74 -6.71 -10.30 -3.35
CA ASN A 74 -8.01 -9.63 -3.50
C ASN A 74 -7.89 -8.12 -3.27
N ALA A 75 -6.90 -7.66 -2.50
CA ALA A 75 -6.57 -6.26 -2.34
C ALA A 75 -6.11 -5.58 -3.65
N LEU A 76 -5.74 -6.34 -4.69
CA LEU A 76 -5.25 -5.85 -5.98
C LEU A 76 -6.36 -5.61 -7.01
N PHE A 77 -7.62 -5.91 -6.68
CA PHE A 77 -8.78 -5.83 -7.58
C PHE A 77 -9.64 -4.58 -7.37
#